data_AF-A0A7C4N9I3-F1
#
_entry.id   AF-A0A7C4N9I3-F1
#
_cell.length_a   1.000
_cell.length_b   1.000
_cell.length_c   1.000
_cell.angle_alpha   90.00
_cell.angle_beta   90.00
_cell.angle_gamma   90.00
#
_symmetry.space_group_name_H-M   'P 1'
#
loop_
_entity.id
_entity.type
_entity.pdbx_description
1 polymer ?
#
loop_
_entity_poly.entity_id
_entity_poly.type
_entity_poly.pdbx_seq_one_letter_code
_entity_poly.pdbx_strand_id
1 'polypeptide(L)'
;MTALSLSAALLALIWGVAFALFLQHTKVGAWLCDKRTWLTVVIGIGVDLLILMLIIPGVYVMSALIIIALSAVGIIARSIINELAEHRELERINGQSFTDECDQQP
;
A
#
# COMPACT_ATOMS: atom_id res chain seq x y z
N MET A 1 -12.46 -31.17 5.50
CA MET A 1 -12.63 -29.87 4.81
C MET A 1 -12.74 -28.71 5.82
N THR A 2 -13.54 -28.81 6.88
CA THR A 2 -13.69 -27.75 7.91
C THR A 2 -12.42 -27.41 8.70
N ALA A 3 -11.64 -28.41 9.10
CA ALA A 3 -10.41 -28.17 9.89
C ALA A 3 -9.34 -27.38 9.13
N LEU A 4 -9.18 -27.64 7.82
CA LEU A 4 -8.20 -26.95 6.97
C LEU A 4 -8.59 -25.48 6.75
N SER A 5 -9.88 -25.22 6.53
CA SER A 5 -10.42 -23.86 6.43
C SER A 5 -10.28 -23.09 7.74
N LEU A 6 -10.49 -23.75 8.89
CA LEU A 6 -10.33 -23.13 10.21
C LEU A 6 -8.86 -22.78 10.48
N SER A 7 -7.92 -23.69 10.18
CA SER A 7 -6.49 -23.40 10.33
C SER A 7 -6.03 -22.26 9.43
N ALA A 8 -6.51 -22.20 8.19
CA ALA A 8 -6.17 -21.13 7.26
C ALA A 8 -6.73 -19.77 7.71
N ALA A 9 -7.97 -19.74 8.25
CA ALA A 9 -8.55 -18.53 8.82
C ALA A 9 -7.77 -18.03 10.05
N LEU A 10 -7.31 -18.94 10.91
CA LEU A 10 -6.45 -18.60 12.04
C LEU A 10 -5.08 -18.09 11.58
N LEU A 11 -4.47 -18.71 10.56
CA LEU A 11 -3.22 -18.23 9.98
C LEU A 11 -3.39 -16.82 9.39
N ALA A 12 -4.48 -16.56 8.67
CA ALA A 12 -4.78 -15.25 8.11
C ALA A 12 -4.97 -14.20 9.21
N LEU A 13 -5.65 -14.57 10.31
CA LEU A 13 -5.82 -13.68 11.47
C LEU A 13 -4.48 -13.39 12.14
N ILE A 14 -3.67 -14.41 12.41
CA ILE A 14 -2.34 -14.26 13.02
C ILE A 14 -1.45 -13.40 12.12
N TRP A 15 -1.48 -13.64 10.81
CA TRP A 15 -0.74 -12.85 9.84
C TRP A 15 -1.18 -11.38 9.85
N GLY A 16 -2.48 -11.10 9.76
CA GLY A 16 -3.01 -9.74 9.79
C GLY A 16 -2.62 -8.98 11.05
N VAL A 17 -2.71 -9.63 12.22
CA VAL A 17 -2.31 -9.04 13.51
C VAL A 17 -0.79 -8.81 13.57
N ALA A 18 0.02 -9.79 13.16
CA ALA A 18 1.47 -9.67 13.14
C ALA A 18 1.93 -8.56 12.17
N PHE A 19 1.30 -8.46 11.00
CA PHE A 19 1.60 -7.44 10.01
C PHE A 19 1.18 -6.04 10.47
N ALA A 20 0.01 -5.92 11.11
CA ALA A 20 -0.42 -4.66 11.72
C ALA A 20 0.55 -4.19 12.82
N LEU A 21 0.98 -5.11 13.70
CA LEU A 21 1.97 -4.82 14.73
C LEU A 21 3.33 -4.46 14.13
N PHE A 22 3.75 -5.13 13.05
CA PHE A 22 4.97 -4.80 12.32
C PHE A 22 4.90 -3.39 11.71
N LEU A 23 3.77 -2.99 11.14
CA LEU A 23 3.58 -1.63 10.62
C LEU A 23 3.64 -0.58 11.74
N GLN A 24 3.10 -0.88 12.93
CA GLN A 24 3.10 0.03 14.07
C GLN A 24 4.46 0.13 14.78
N HIS A 25 5.22 -0.97 14.91
CA HIS A 25 6.49 -0.98 15.63
C HIS A 25 7.70 -0.56 14.79
N THR A 26 7.60 -0.65 13.46
CA THR A 26 8.75 -0.40 12.59
C THR A 26 8.67 1.00 12.01
N LYS A 27 9.71 1.83 12.21
CA LYS A 27 9.81 3.17 11.59
C LYS A 27 9.68 3.13 10.06
N VAL A 28 10.14 2.04 9.45
CA VAL A 28 9.99 1.75 8.01
C VAL A 28 8.54 1.44 7.64
N GLY A 29 7.80 0.74 8.51
CA GLY A 29 6.37 0.44 8.33
C GLY A 29 5.48 1.68 8.44
N ALA A 30 5.78 2.57 9.40
CA ALA A 30 5.12 3.87 9.51
C ALA A 30 5.38 4.75 8.27
N TRP A 31 6.62 4.78 7.76
CA TRP A 31 6.96 5.50 6.53
C TRP A 31 6.31 4.88 5.28
N LEU A 32 6.19 3.55 5.21
CA LEU A 32 5.43 2.85 4.17
C LEU A 32 3.95 3.18 4.23
N CYS A 33 3.35 3.24 5.43
CA CYS A 33 1.94 3.58 5.60
C CYS A 33 1.67 5.05 5.23
N ASP A 34 2.59 5.95 5.58
CA ASP A 34 2.45 7.38 5.34
C ASP A 34 2.62 7.75 3.85
N LYS A 35 3.60 7.16 3.16
CA LYS A 35 3.86 7.46 1.74
C LYS A 35 3.29 6.45 0.74
N ARG A 36 3.05 5.20 1.13
CA ARG A 36 2.68 4.10 0.21
C ARG A 36 1.71 3.10 0.86
N THR A 37 0.56 3.59 1.33
CA THR A 37 -0.57 2.77 1.79
C THR A 37 -0.95 1.64 0.82
N TRP A 38 -0.80 1.86 -0.49
CA TRP A 38 -1.07 0.82 -1.49
C TRP A 38 -0.15 -0.40 -1.37
N LEU A 39 1.10 -0.21 -0.93
CA LEU A 39 2.08 -1.29 -0.82
C LEU A 39 1.75 -2.24 0.34
N THR A 40 1.24 -1.70 1.45
CA THR A 40 0.81 -2.52 2.60
C THR A 40 -0.40 -3.37 2.27
N VAL A 41 -1.34 -2.81 1.50
CA VAL A 41 -2.51 -3.55 0.97
C VAL A 41 -2.07 -4.67 0.02
N VAL A 42 -1.14 -4.40 -0.88
CA VAL A 42 -0.60 -5.42 -1.80
C VAL A 42 0.10 -6.55 -1.05
N ILE A 43 0.90 -6.24 -0.03
CA ILE A 43 1.56 -7.26 0.80
C ILE A 43 0.53 -8.10 1.57
N GLY A 44 -0.48 -7.46 2.16
CA GLY A 44 -1.57 -8.15 2.86
C GLY A 44 -2.29 -9.14 1.94
N ILE A 45 -2.80 -8.64 0.81
CA ILE A 45 -3.53 -9.46 -0.16
C ILE A 45 -2.64 -10.58 -0.74
N GLY A 46 -1.37 -10.30 -1.00
CA GLY A 46 -0.42 -11.30 -1.52
C GLY A 46 -0.22 -12.48 -0.57
N VAL A 47 -0.13 -12.21 0.74
CA VAL A 47 0.03 -13.28 1.74
C VAL A 47 -1.30 -13.98 2.03
N ASP A 48 -2.43 -13.27 2.02
CA ASP A 48 -3.75 -13.90 2.11
C ASP A 48 -4.01 -14.86 0.94
N LEU A 49 -3.58 -14.51 -0.27
CA LEU A 49 -3.62 -15.38 -1.45
C LEU A 49 -2.68 -16.59 -1.31
N LEU A 50 -1.50 -16.41 -0.69
CA LEU A 50 -0.59 -17.51 -0.40
C LEU A 50 -1.21 -18.50 0.61
N ILE A 51 -1.91 -18.00 1.63
CA ILE A 51 -2.66 -18.83 2.58
C ILE A 51 -3.84 -19.52 1.87
N LEU A 52 -4.51 -18.83 0.94
CA LEU A 52 -5.61 -19.38 0.15
C LEU A 52 -5.17 -20.52 -0.78
N MET A 53 -3.93 -20.50 -1.26
CA MET A 53 -3.33 -21.59 -2.05
C MET A 53 -3.26 -22.91 -1.29
N LEU A 54 -3.35 -22.89 0.04
CA LEU A 54 -3.43 -24.10 0.87
C LEU A 54 -4.81 -24.78 0.80
N ILE A 55 -5.85 -24.04 0.39
CA ILE A 55 -7.25 -24.51 0.33
C ILE A 55 -7.69 -24.76 -1.12
N ILE A 56 -7.25 -23.92 -2.06
CA ILE A 56 -7.73 -23.87 -3.44
C ILE A 56 -6.56 -24.15 -4.40
N PRO A 57 -6.79 -24.82 -5.56
CA PRO A 57 -5.75 -25.04 -6.55
C PRO A 57 -5.08 -23.73 -6.99
N GLY A 58 -3.76 -23.74 -7.09
CA GLY A 58 -2.95 -22.54 -7.35
C GLY A 58 -3.27 -21.79 -8.65
N VAL A 59 -3.92 -22.45 -9.62
CA VAL A 59 -4.38 -21.81 -10.86
C VAL A 59 -5.39 -20.69 -10.57
N TYR A 60 -6.35 -20.91 -9.66
CA TYR A 60 -7.35 -19.90 -9.30
C TYR A 60 -6.73 -18.73 -8.52
N VAL A 61 -5.73 -19.04 -7.68
CA VAL A 61 -4.99 -18.03 -6.92
C VAL A 61 -4.16 -17.14 -7.85
N MET A 62 -3.51 -17.73 -8.87
CA MET A 62 -2.78 -16.96 -9.89
C MET A 62 -3.70 -16.07 -10.72
N SER A 63 -4.88 -16.56 -11.12
CA SER A 63 -5.88 -15.72 -11.80
C SER A 63 -6.34 -14.56 -10.92
N ALA A 64 -6.60 -14.80 -9.63
CA ALA A 64 -6.98 -13.76 -8.68
C ALA A 64 -5.87 -12.71 -8.51
N LEU A 65 -4.59 -13.14 -8.40
CA LEU A 65 -3.44 -12.23 -8.34
C LEU A 65 -3.37 -11.30 -9.56
N ILE A 66 -3.56 -11.84 -10.76
CA ILE A 66 -3.51 -11.04 -12.00
C ILE A 66 -4.66 -10.03 -12.05
N ILE A 67 -5.88 -10.45 -11.69
CA ILE A 67 -7.06 -9.57 -11.67
C ILE A 67 -6.86 -8.44 -10.65
N ILE A 68 -6.42 -8.79 -9.44
CA ILE A 68 -6.15 -7.82 -8.38
C ILE A 68 -5.06 -6.85 -8.81
N ALA A 69 -3.94 -7.35 -9.35
CA ALA A 69 -2.86 -6.51 -9.85
C ALA A 69 -3.34 -5.54 -10.93
N LEU A 70 -4.06 -6.01 -11.95
CA LEU A 70 -4.58 -5.17 -13.03
C LEU A 70 -5.59 -4.12 -12.52
N SER A 71 -6.46 -4.49 -11.57
CA SER A 71 -7.42 -3.56 -10.99
C SER A 71 -6.75 -2.51 -10.09
N ALA A 72 -5.70 -2.90 -9.37
CA ALA A 72 -4.98 -2.02 -8.45
C ALA A 72 -4.10 -1.01 -9.18
N VAL A 73 -3.61 -1.32 -10.39
CA VAL A 73 -2.77 -0.42 -11.19
C VAL A 73 -3.40 0.96 -11.35
N GLY A 74 -4.71 1.04 -11.62
CA GLY A 74 -5.40 2.33 -11.78
C GLY A 74 -5.41 3.17 -10.50
N ILE A 75 -5.58 2.53 -9.35
CA ILE A 75 -5.59 3.19 -8.04
C ILE A 75 -4.17 3.64 -7.67
N ILE A 76 -3.17 2.79 -7.88
CA ILE A 76 -1.76 3.07 -7.65
C ILE A 76 -1.30 4.24 -8.53
N ALA A 77 -1.65 4.22 -9.83
CA ALA A 77 -1.30 5.28 -10.76
C ALA A 77 -1.92 6.63 -10.35
N ARG A 78 -3.21 6.65 -9.98
CA ARG A 78 -3.86 7.86 -9.48
C ARG A 78 -3.21 8.38 -8.19
N SER A 79 -2.84 7.49 -7.28
CA SER A 79 -2.13 7.85 -6.04
C SER A 79 -0.78 8.51 -6.33
N ILE A 80 0.01 7.93 -7.25
CA ILE A 80 1.32 8.47 -7.64
C ILE A 80 1.19 9.83 -8.32
N ILE A 81 0.21 9.99 -9.21
CA ILE A 81 -0.05 11.26 -9.90
C ILE A 81 -0.44 12.36 -8.89
N ASN A 82 -1.22 12.01 -7.87
CA ASN A 82 -1.62 12.96 -6.82
C ASN A 82 -0.43 13.43 -5.98
N GLU A 83 0.45 12.51 -5.58
CA GLU A 83 1.69 12.82 -4.83
C GLU A 83 2.65 13.70 -5.66
N LEU A 84 2.78 13.42 -6.96
CA LEU A 84 3.59 14.23 -7.90
C LEU A 84 3.03 15.64 -8.11
N ALA A 85 1.71 15.80 -8.10
CA ALA A 85 1.06 17.10 -8.24
C ALA A 85 1.25 17.96 -6.98
N GLU A 86 1.10 17.36 -5.80
CA GLU A 86 1.27 18.03 -4.50
C GLU A 86 2.71 18.55 -4.30
N HIS A 87 3.72 17.75 -4.64
CA HIS A 87 5.12 18.19 -4.57
C HIS A 87 5.42 19.39 -5.49
N ARG A 88 4.83 19.42 -6.69
CA ARG A 88 5.01 20.51 -7.65
C ARG A 88 4.35 21.81 -7.18
N GLU A 89 3.23 21.72 -6.47
CA GLU A 89 2.51 22.88 -5.96
C GLU A 89 3.26 23.54 -4.80
N LEU A 90 3.82 22.75 -3.89
CA LEU A 90 4.67 23.23 -2.80
C LEU A 90 5.94 23.94 -3.31
N GLU A 91 6.60 23.39 -4.34
CA GLU A 91 7.75 24.04 -4.97
C GLU A 91 7.40 25.38 -5.61
N ARG A 92 6.22 25.49 -6.23
CA ARG A 92 5.75 26.76 -6.81
C ARG A 92 5.48 27.81 -5.73
N ILE A 93 4.79 27.45 -4.66
CA ILE A 93 4.49 28.38 -3.55
C ILE A 93 5.80 28.86 -2.93
N ASN A 94 6.74 27.96 -2.66
CA ASN A 94 8.03 28.33 -2.08
C ASN A 94 8.85 29.23 -3.01
N GLY A 95 8.84 28.96 -4.32
CA GLY A 95 9.46 29.83 -5.33
C GLY A 95 8.83 31.21 -5.41
N GLN A 96 7.50 31.29 -5.33
CA GLN A 96 6.75 32.55 -5.39
C GLN A 96 6.99 33.42 -4.15
N SER A 97 6.99 32.80 -2.97
CA SER A 97 7.29 33.44 -1.68
C SER A 97 8.68 34.07 -1.69
N PHE A 98 9.67 33.35 -2.23
CA PHE A 98 11.05 33.84 -2.33
C PHE A 98 11.17 35.04 -3.28
N THR A 99 10.47 35.03 -4.42
CA THR A 99 10.45 36.19 -5.33
C THR A 99 9.79 37.40 -4.68
N ASP A 100 8.68 37.22 -3.96
CA ASP A 100 7.99 38.32 -3.28
C ASP A 100 8.86 38.95 -2.16
N GLU A 101 9.64 38.15 -1.41
CA GLU A 101 10.60 38.67 -0.42
C GLU A 101 11.75 39.47 -1.07
N CYS A 102 12.20 39.07 -2.25
CA CYS A 102 13.30 39.75 -2.95
C CYS A 102 12.86 41.11 -3.53
N ASP A 103 11.61 41.22 -3.98
CA ASP A 103 11.01 42.49 -4.47
C ASP A 103 10.64 43.45 -3.33
N GLN A 104 10.48 42.95 -2.09
CA GLN A 104 10.16 43.77 -0.91
C GLN A 104 11.39 44.37 -0.19
N GLN A 105 12.61 44.03 -0.59
CA GLN A 105 13.82 44.57 0.04
C GLN A 105 14.31 45.84 -0.69
N PRO A 106 14.30 47.02 -0.04
CA PRO A 106 14.63 48.31 -0.65
C PRO A 106 16.13 48.52 -0.95
#